data_AF-A0AB73G3M6-F1
#
_entry.id   AF-A0AB73G3M6-F1
#
_cell.length_a   1.000
_cell.length_b   1.000
_cell.length_c   1.000
_cell.angle_alpha   90.00
_cell.angle_beta   90.00
_cell.angle_gamma   90.00
#
_symmetry.space_group_name_H-M   'P 1'
#
loop_
_entity.id
_entity.type
_entity.pdbx_description
1 polymer ?
#
loop_
_entity_poly.entity_id
_entity_poly.type
_entity_poly.pdbx_seq_one_letter_code
_entity_poly.pdbx_strand_id
1 'polypeptide(L)'
;MNHSIHTQSGDAAYGPDLPVGAHLMTQRLGYAHHGIHIGGGKVIHYAGLSRGASGGSVEVVSVDCFAAGSGLVIMQHDCTPYSGAEVARRAASRLGECHYRLLTNNCEHFCLWCLFGVARSEQVEACLRNPAHAAVVIVMLVMCRIAGTWHAATHDEATGSQDPSWRCAA
;
A
#
# COMPACT_ATOMS: atom_id res chain seq x y z
N MET A 1 17.10 17.71 20.91
CA MET A 1 17.15 16.24 20.81
C MET A 1 17.60 15.90 19.39
N ASN A 2 18.78 15.28 19.23
CA ASN A 2 19.36 14.98 17.92
C ASN A 2 18.65 13.79 17.29
N HIS A 3 18.01 14.01 16.14
CA HIS A 3 17.59 12.96 15.24
C HIS A 3 18.81 12.48 14.46
N SER A 4 19.32 11.28 14.78
CA SER A 4 20.34 10.63 13.98
C SER A 4 19.68 10.08 12.71
N ILE A 5 19.78 10.81 11.62
CA ILE A 5 19.36 10.38 10.29
C ILE A 5 20.43 9.43 9.76
N HIS A 6 20.15 8.12 9.74
CA HIS A 6 20.92 7.18 8.94
C HIS A 6 20.39 7.20 7.52
N THR A 7 20.94 8.10 6.69
CA THR A 7 20.78 8.05 5.24
C THR A 7 21.75 6.98 4.72
N GLN A 8 21.27 5.77 4.42
CA GLN A 8 22.06 4.83 3.62
C GLN A 8 21.72 5.04 2.15
N SER A 9 22.68 5.59 1.42
CA SER A 9 22.65 5.85 -0.02
C SER A 9 23.26 4.68 -0.79
N GLY A 10 22.56 4.22 -1.83
CA GLY A 10 23.11 3.46 -2.97
C GLY A 10 23.54 2.03 -2.70
N ASP A 11 23.00 1.09 -3.48
CA ASP A 11 23.47 -0.30 -3.66
C ASP A 11 23.35 -1.28 -2.49
N ALA A 12 22.44 -1.07 -1.55
CA ALA A 12 22.08 -2.11 -0.58
C ALA A 12 20.90 -2.94 -1.13
N ALA A 13 21.18 -4.15 -1.61
CA ALA A 13 20.22 -5.24 -1.51
C ALA A 13 19.68 -5.20 -0.08
N TYR A 14 18.39 -4.88 0.11
CA TYR A 14 17.82 -4.71 1.44
C TYR A 14 18.12 -5.96 2.25
N GLY A 15 19.02 -5.82 3.23
CA GLY A 15 19.78 -6.94 3.74
C GLY A 15 18.92 -8.05 4.36
N PRO A 16 19.48 -9.27 4.51
CA PRO A 16 18.83 -10.41 5.16
C PRO A 16 18.39 -10.17 6.62
N ASP A 17 18.72 -9.01 7.20
CA ASP A 17 18.57 -8.70 8.63
C ASP A 17 17.31 -7.90 8.98
N LEU A 18 16.35 -7.71 8.06
CA LEU A 18 15.09 -7.08 8.41
C LEU A 18 14.35 -7.94 9.47
N PRO A 19 13.95 -7.38 10.63
CA PRO A 19 13.25 -8.16 11.64
C PRO A 19 11.89 -8.65 11.12
N VAL A 20 11.51 -9.88 11.45
CA VAL A 20 10.15 -10.36 11.19
C VAL A 20 9.16 -9.51 11.98
N GLY A 21 8.07 -9.09 11.34
CA GLY A 21 7.07 -8.19 11.90
C GLY A 21 7.42 -6.71 11.82
N ALA A 22 8.57 -6.34 11.24
CA ALA A 22 8.94 -4.95 11.07
C ALA A 22 7.94 -4.21 10.18
N HIS A 23 7.49 -3.04 10.65
CA HIS A 23 6.71 -2.09 9.85
C HIS A 23 7.66 -1.33 8.94
N LEU A 24 7.58 -1.63 7.65
CA LEU A 24 8.36 -0.99 6.62
C LEU A 24 7.57 0.15 5.97
N MET A 25 8.25 1.26 5.71
CA MET A 25 7.74 2.37 4.94
C MET A 25 8.69 2.66 3.78
N THR A 26 8.12 2.94 2.62
CA THR A 26 8.86 3.41 1.44
C THR A 26 8.13 4.59 0.83
N GLN A 27 8.87 5.56 0.30
CA GLN A 27 8.28 6.74 -0.32
C GLN A 27 7.77 6.39 -1.74
N ARG A 28 6.62 6.96 -2.10
CA ARG A 28 6.04 6.97 -3.45
C ARG A 28 5.81 8.40 -3.87
N LEU A 29 5.54 8.60 -5.16
CA LEU A 29 5.21 9.92 -5.66
C LEU A 29 3.89 10.41 -5.02
N GLY A 30 4.01 11.30 -4.03
CA GLY A 30 2.88 11.93 -3.34
C GLY A 30 2.32 11.18 -2.12
N TYR A 31 2.86 10.03 -1.71
CA TYR A 31 2.42 9.32 -0.50
C TYR A 31 3.48 8.36 0.08
N ALA A 32 3.31 7.94 1.33
CA ALA A 32 4.10 6.89 1.95
C ALA A 32 3.40 5.53 1.81
N HIS A 33 4.13 4.50 1.43
CA HIS A 33 3.60 3.15 1.27
C HIS A 33 4.13 2.22 2.35
N HIS A 34 3.23 1.43 2.94
CA HIS A 34 3.47 0.70 4.18
C HIS A 34 3.32 -0.81 3.98
N GLY A 35 4.13 -1.60 4.68
CA GLY A 35 4.08 -3.06 4.65
C GLY A 35 4.70 -3.70 5.90
N ILE A 36 4.43 -4.99 6.09
CA ILE A 36 4.97 -5.80 7.18
C ILE A 36 5.98 -6.80 6.60
N HIS A 37 7.23 -6.74 7.08
CA HIS A 37 8.22 -7.77 6.76
C HIS A 37 7.83 -9.10 7.42
N ILE A 38 7.80 -10.19 6.66
CA ILE A 38 7.41 -11.52 7.16
C ILE A 38 8.55 -12.54 7.22
N GLY A 39 9.79 -12.09 6.97
CA GLY A 39 10.96 -12.96 6.87
C GLY A 39 11.22 -13.42 5.43
N GLY A 40 12.42 -13.97 5.20
CA GLY A 40 12.82 -14.50 3.90
C GLY A 40 12.80 -13.46 2.77
N GLY A 41 13.05 -12.18 3.08
CA GLY A 41 13.04 -11.09 2.11
C GLY A 41 11.65 -10.80 1.52
N LYS A 42 10.58 -11.13 2.25
CA LYS A 42 9.19 -10.93 1.81
C LYS A 42 8.45 -9.92 2.66
N VAL A 43 7.56 -9.17 2.01
CA VAL A 43 6.71 -8.16 2.63
C VAL A 43 5.26 -8.47 2.29
N ILE A 44 4.39 -8.42 3.30
CA ILE A 44 2.95 -8.35 3.09
C ILE A 44 2.52 -6.90 3.16
N HIS A 45 1.78 -6.44 2.17
CA HIS A 45 1.22 -5.10 2.18
C HIS A 45 -0.15 -5.08 1.55
N TYR A 46 -0.94 -4.07 1.89
CA TYR A 46 -2.15 -3.75 1.15
C TYR A 46 -1.74 -2.98 -0.10
N ALA A 47 -1.85 -3.60 -1.28
CA ALA A 47 -1.35 -3.01 -2.51
C ALA A 47 -2.08 -1.72 -2.89
N GLY A 48 -3.41 -1.64 -2.75
CA GLY A 48 -4.15 -0.40 -2.90
C GLY A 48 -3.76 0.40 -4.15
N LEU A 49 -3.39 1.67 -3.96
CA LEU A 49 -2.91 2.55 -5.03
C LEU A 49 -1.58 2.14 -5.67
N SER A 50 -0.79 1.26 -5.05
CA SER A 50 0.45 0.77 -5.67
C SER A 50 0.19 -0.05 -6.94
N ARG A 51 -1.04 -0.55 -7.14
CA ARG A 51 -1.47 -1.19 -8.39
C ARG A 51 -2.40 -0.32 -9.25
N GLY A 52 -2.45 0.98 -8.99
CA GLY A 52 -3.28 1.94 -9.72
C GLY A 52 -4.66 2.19 -9.10
N ALA A 53 -5.52 2.90 -9.83
CA ALA A 53 -6.81 3.40 -9.34
C ALA A 53 -7.84 2.29 -9.01
N SER A 54 -7.64 1.08 -9.54
CA SER A 54 -8.51 -0.08 -9.34
C SER A 54 -8.39 -0.70 -7.93
N GLY A 55 -7.35 -0.34 -7.17
CA GLY A 55 -7.08 -0.88 -5.85
C GLY A 55 -6.52 -2.31 -5.89
N GLY A 56 -5.34 -2.52 -5.31
CA GLY A 56 -4.75 -3.85 -5.12
C GLY A 56 -5.13 -4.49 -3.78
N SER A 57 -5.18 -5.82 -3.74
CA SER A 57 -5.45 -6.61 -2.52
C SER A 57 -4.27 -6.61 -1.55
N VAL A 58 -4.46 -7.21 -0.37
CA VAL A 58 -3.35 -7.61 0.50
C VAL A 58 -2.59 -8.75 -0.16
N GLU A 59 -1.30 -8.58 -0.40
CA GLU A 59 -0.47 -9.51 -1.16
C GLU A 59 0.94 -9.66 -0.57
N VAL A 60 1.64 -10.71 -1.01
CA VAL A 60 3.06 -10.94 -0.69
C VAL A 60 3.91 -10.50 -1.88
N VAL A 61 4.93 -9.69 -1.63
CA VAL A 61 5.96 -9.32 -2.60
C VAL A 61 7.35 -9.49 -2.00
N SER A 62 8.40 -9.46 -2.82
CA SER A 62 9.77 -9.32 -2.29
C SER A 62 9.99 -7.92 -1.72
N VAL A 63 10.97 -7.77 -0.83
CA VAL A 63 11.38 -6.44 -0.32
C VAL A 63 11.78 -5.51 -1.46
N ASP A 64 12.48 -6.02 -2.49
CA ASP A 64 12.88 -5.20 -3.65
C ASP A 64 11.68 -4.70 -4.45
N CYS A 65 10.69 -5.57 -4.70
CA CYS A 65 9.44 -5.17 -5.33
C CYS A 65 8.65 -4.19 -4.45
N PHE A 66 8.63 -4.41 -3.14
CA PHE A 66 8.03 -3.47 -2.19
C PHE A 66 8.75 -2.13 -2.18
N ALA A 67 10.07 -2.08 -2.32
CA ALA A 67 10.83 -0.83 -2.36
C ALA A 67 10.62 -0.07 -3.69
N ALA A 68 10.47 -0.79 -4.80
CA ALA A 68 10.26 -0.24 -6.14
C ALA A 68 11.31 0.84 -6.52
N GLY A 69 12.59 0.57 -6.21
CA GLY A 69 13.71 1.48 -6.46
C GLY A 69 13.79 2.69 -5.51
N SER A 70 12.86 2.81 -4.54
CA SER A 70 12.89 3.85 -3.51
C SER A 70 13.52 3.34 -2.22
N GLY A 71 13.92 4.27 -1.34
CA GLY A 71 14.43 3.95 0.01
C GLY A 71 13.40 3.23 0.89
N LEU A 72 13.89 2.44 1.85
CA LEU A 72 13.12 1.73 2.85
C LEU A 72 13.48 2.25 4.25
N VAL A 73 12.46 2.45 5.09
CA VAL A 73 12.59 2.89 6.47
C VAL A 73 11.84 1.92 7.36
N ILE A 74 12.45 1.49 8.47
CA ILE A 74 11.74 0.75 9.53
C ILE A 74 11.08 1.77 10.45
N MET A 75 9.76 1.72 10.54
CA MET A 75 8.97 2.53 11.47
C MET A 75 9.04 1.90 12.86
N GLN A 76 9.63 2.63 13.81
CA GLN A 76 9.66 2.21 15.22
C GLN A 76 8.34 2.55 15.89
N HIS A 77 7.84 1.62 16.69
CA HIS A 77 6.59 1.75 17.43
C HIS A 77 6.83 1.32 18.86
N ASP A 78 6.59 2.23 19.81
CA ASP A 78 6.66 1.89 21.23
C ASP A 78 5.44 1.04 21.62
N CYS A 79 5.64 0.13 22.57
CA CYS A 79 4.56 -0.62 23.22
C CYS A 79 3.67 -1.44 22.25
N THR A 80 4.26 -2.08 21.23
CA THR A 80 3.52 -3.02 20.39
C THR A 80 3.08 -4.25 21.21
N PRO A 81 1.77 -4.57 21.30
CA PRO A 81 1.27 -5.69 22.11
C PRO A 81 1.59 -7.07 21.52
N TYR A 82 2.00 -7.13 20.25
CA TYR A 82 2.22 -8.36 19.52
C TYR A 82 3.70 -8.55 19.17
N SER A 83 4.19 -9.79 19.30
CA SER A 83 5.54 -10.14 18.85
C SER A 83 5.65 -10.06 17.33
N GLY A 84 6.86 -9.90 16.80
CA GLY A 84 7.08 -9.83 15.35
C GLY A 84 6.50 -11.02 14.58
N ALA A 85 6.61 -12.23 15.14
CA ALA A 85 5.98 -13.42 14.57
C ALA A 85 4.44 -13.34 14.57
N GLU A 86 3.83 -12.80 15.63
CA GLU A 86 2.39 -12.59 15.67
C GLU A 86 1.93 -11.51 14.69
N VAL A 87 2.67 -10.41 14.57
CA VAL A 87 2.43 -9.37 13.56
C VAL A 87 2.46 -9.97 12.16
N ALA A 88 3.45 -10.83 11.85
CA ALA A 88 3.54 -11.53 10.57
C ALA A 88 2.36 -12.51 10.35
N ARG A 89 1.93 -13.25 11.38
CA ARG A 89 0.73 -14.13 11.29
C ARG A 89 -0.54 -13.33 11.01
N ARG A 90 -0.72 -12.18 11.67
CA ARG A 90 -1.85 -11.28 11.46
C ARG A 90 -1.82 -10.70 10.05
N ALA A 91 -0.66 -10.27 9.57
CA ALA A 91 -0.51 -9.81 8.19
C ALA A 91 -0.93 -10.90 7.19
N ALA A 92 -0.48 -12.14 7.41
CA ALA A 92 -0.83 -13.29 6.57
C ALA A 92 -2.33 -13.64 6.61
N SER A 93 -3.02 -13.43 7.73
CA SER A 93 -4.44 -13.79 7.86
C SER A 93 -5.38 -12.93 7.01
N ARG A 94 -4.91 -11.80 6.50
CA ARG A 94 -5.67 -10.90 5.61
C ARG A 94 -5.24 -10.99 4.15
N LEU A 95 -4.37 -11.93 3.77
CA LEU A 95 -3.97 -12.13 2.37
C LEU A 95 -5.20 -12.32 1.47
N GLY A 96 -5.18 -11.63 0.32
CA GLY A 96 -6.28 -11.62 -0.65
C GLY A 96 -7.41 -10.63 -0.33
N GLU A 97 -7.41 -9.95 0.83
CA GLU A 97 -8.42 -8.94 1.12
C GLU A 97 -8.36 -7.79 0.10
N CYS A 98 -9.49 -7.46 -0.53
CA CYS A 98 -9.59 -6.50 -1.64
C CYS A 98 -10.54 -5.32 -1.38
N HIS A 99 -10.88 -5.05 -0.13
CA HIS A 99 -11.76 -3.96 0.30
C HIS A 99 -11.01 -2.65 0.59
N TYR A 100 -10.05 -2.27 -0.26
CA TYR A 100 -9.17 -1.12 -0.01
C TYR A 100 -9.97 0.20 0.04
N ARG A 101 -9.70 1.02 1.05
CA ARG A 101 -10.28 2.37 1.18
C ARG A 101 -9.18 3.36 1.50
N LEU A 102 -9.00 4.36 0.64
CA LEU A 102 -7.95 5.38 0.73
C LEU A 102 -7.80 5.99 2.13
N LEU A 103 -8.94 6.30 2.78
CA LEU A 103 -8.95 7.00 4.06
C LEU A 103 -9.12 6.09 5.29
N THR A 104 -9.52 4.84 5.12
CA THR A 104 -10.01 4.02 6.26
C THR A 104 -9.59 2.55 6.24
N ASN A 105 -9.09 2.04 5.12
CA ASN A 105 -8.58 0.67 4.99
C ASN A 105 -7.44 0.66 3.97
N ASN A 106 -6.38 1.40 4.29
CA ASN A 106 -5.20 1.53 3.45
C ASN A 106 -4.00 0.71 3.98
N CYS A 107 -2.82 0.88 3.38
CA CYS A 107 -1.61 0.15 3.75
C CYS A 107 -1.12 0.49 5.17
N GLU A 108 -1.27 1.73 5.63
CA GLU A 108 -0.92 2.16 6.98
C GLU A 108 -1.87 1.54 8.01
N HIS A 109 -3.19 1.61 7.78
CA HIS A 109 -4.19 0.97 8.64
C HIS A 109 -3.96 -0.52 8.79
N PHE A 110 -3.64 -1.17 7.68
CA PHE A 110 -3.30 -2.58 7.67
C PHE A 110 -2.12 -2.88 8.60
N CYS A 111 -1.03 -2.11 8.50
CA CYS A 111 0.13 -2.29 9.35
C CYS A 111 -0.19 -2.03 10.83
N LEU A 112 -0.90 -0.94 11.15
CA LEU A 112 -1.31 -0.61 12.52
C LEU A 112 -2.24 -1.68 13.13
N TRP A 113 -3.16 -2.24 12.34
CA TRP A 113 -3.98 -3.36 12.78
C TRP A 113 -3.14 -4.63 13.03
N CYS A 114 -2.10 -4.88 12.23
CA CYS A 114 -1.17 -5.98 12.48
C CYS A 114 -0.39 -5.77 13.79
N LEU A 115 0.06 -4.54 14.05
CA LEU A 115 0.91 -4.16 15.20
C LEU A 115 0.13 -4.05 16.52
N PHE A 116 -1.07 -3.47 16.50
CA PHE A 116 -1.81 -3.06 17.71
C PHE A 116 -3.22 -3.64 17.80
N GLY A 117 -3.75 -4.19 16.71
CA GLY A 117 -5.11 -4.74 16.68
C GLY A 117 -6.24 -3.73 16.69
N VAL A 118 -5.90 -2.45 16.64
CA VAL A 118 -6.81 -1.35 16.38
C VAL A 118 -6.44 -0.72 15.04
N ALA A 119 -7.42 -0.53 14.16
CA ALA A 119 -7.23 0.26 12.95
C ALA A 119 -7.42 1.74 13.32
N ARG A 120 -6.34 2.43 13.71
CA ARG A 120 -6.38 3.88 13.96
C ARG A 120 -5.94 4.63 12.69
N SER A 121 -6.61 5.73 12.34
CA SER A 121 -6.35 6.47 11.11
C SER A 121 -5.55 7.74 11.35
N GLU A 122 -4.22 7.64 11.17
CA GLU A 122 -3.34 8.82 11.21
C GLU A 122 -3.71 9.83 10.12
N GLN A 123 -4.11 9.39 8.91
CA GLN A 123 -4.57 10.32 7.86
C GLN A 123 -5.85 11.08 8.21
N VAL A 124 -6.83 10.44 8.87
CA VAL A 124 -8.02 11.15 9.35
C VAL A 124 -7.63 12.09 10.49
N GLU A 125 -6.78 11.66 11.42
CA GLU A 125 -6.25 12.55 12.48
C GLU A 125 -5.44 13.73 11.92
N ALA A 126 -4.66 13.52 10.85
CA ALA A 126 -3.86 14.54 10.17
C ALA A 126 -4.73 15.51 9.37
N CYS A 127 -5.75 15.02 8.67
CA CYS A 127 -6.73 15.87 7.96
C CYS A 127 -7.53 16.75 8.94
N LEU A 128 -7.90 16.22 10.11
CA LEU A 128 -8.56 17.00 11.16
C LEU A 128 -7.64 18.08 11.76
N ARG A 129 -6.33 17.84 11.79
CA ARG A 129 -5.34 18.75 12.37
C ARG A 129 -4.82 19.80 11.40
N ASN A 130 -4.83 19.52 10.08
CA ASN A 130 -4.25 20.39 9.07
C ASN A 130 -5.17 20.53 7.82
N PRO A 131 -5.83 21.69 7.62
CA PRO A 131 -6.75 21.91 6.51
C PRO A 131 -6.07 21.92 5.14
N ALA A 132 -4.78 22.29 5.06
CA ALA A 132 -4.04 22.22 3.79
C ALA A 132 -3.78 20.77 3.37
N HIS A 133 -3.47 19.90 4.35
CA HIS A 133 -3.34 18.46 4.10
C HIS A 133 -4.69 17.86 3.66
N ALA A 134 -5.79 18.26 4.29
CA ALA A 134 -7.13 17.85 3.88
C ALA A 134 -7.44 18.26 2.43
N ALA A 135 -7.07 19.48 2.02
CA ALA A 135 -7.26 19.95 0.64
C ALA A 135 -6.48 19.10 -0.37
N VAL A 136 -5.21 18.75 -0.08
CA VAL A 136 -4.39 17.87 -0.94
C VAL A 136 -5.04 16.48 -1.08
N VAL A 137 -5.51 15.90 0.02
CA VAL A 137 -6.21 14.61 0.00
C VAL A 137 -7.51 14.68 -0.81
N ILE A 138 -8.30 15.75 -0.67
CA ILE A 138 -9.52 15.96 -1.47
C ILE A 138 -9.18 16.06 -2.96
N VAL A 139 -8.16 16.83 -3.35
CA VAL A 139 -7.71 16.93 -4.75
C VAL A 139 -7.28 15.55 -5.26
N MET A 140 -6.51 14.79 -4.48
CA MET A 140 -6.10 13.44 -4.85
C MET A 140 -7.31 12.50 -5.07
N LEU A 141 -8.31 12.54 -4.19
CA LEU A 141 -9.54 11.75 -4.33
C LEU A 141 -10.33 12.11 -5.58
N VAL A 142 -10.44 13.41 -5.88
CA VAL A 142 -11.10 13.91 -7.10
C VAL A 142 -10.34 13.44 -8.34
N MET A 143 -9.02 13.55 -8.36
CA MET A 143 -8.19 13.09 -9.47
C MET A 143 -8.28 11.57 -9.67
N CYS A 144 -8.29 10.77 -8.60
CA CYS A 144 -8.49 9.32 -8.69
C CYS A 144 -9.87 8.96 -9.27
N ARG A 145 -10.94 9.68 -8.89
CA ARG A 145 -12.29 9.48 -9.46
C ARG A 145 -12.31 9.79 -10.95
N ILE A 146 -11.72 10.92 -11.34
CA ILE A 146 -11.61 11.33 -12.73
C ILE A 146 -10.83 10.27 -13.50
N ALA A 147 -9.62 9.90 -13.07
CA ALA A 147 -8.80 8.88 -13.74
C ALA A 147 -9.49 7.50 -13.86
N GLY A 148 -10.27 7.09 -12.86
CA GLY A 148 -11.10 5.88 -12.92
C GLY A 148 -12.22 5.96 -13.97
N THR A 149 -12.87 7.13 -14.10
CA THR A 149 -13.86 7.36 -15.17
C THR A 149 -13.24 7.41 -16.57
N TRP A 150 -12.02 7.95 -16.71
CA TRP A 150 -11.30 7.93 -18.00
C TRP A 150 -10.93 6.51 -18.43
N HIS A 151 -10.42 5.67 -17.52
CA HIS A 151 -10.10 4.26 -17.85
C HIS A 151 -11.34 3.44 -18.24
N ALA A 152 -12.49 3.70 -17.60
CA ALA A 152 -13.74 3.06 -17.97
C ALA A 152 -14.20 3.48 -19.39
N ALA A 153 -14.11 4.78 -19.71
CA ALA A 153 -14.47 5.29 -21.04
C ALA A 153 -13.58 4.74 -22.16
N THR A 154 -12.27 4.59 -21.92
CA THR A 154 -11.33 4.05 -22.93
C THR A 154 -11.48 2.54 -23.16
N HIS A 155 -11.99 1.79 -22.19
CA HIS A 155 -12.29 0.36 -22.38
C HIS A 155 -13.56 0.15 -23.21
N ASP A 156 -14.56 1.03 -23.06
CA ASP A 156 -15.82 0.96 -23.82
C ASP A 156 -15.61 1.33 -25.31
N GLU A 157 -14.69 2.26 -25.62
CA GLU A 157 -14.31 2.58 -27.00
C GLU A 157 -13.50 1.46 -27.70
N ALA A 158 -12.81 0.59 -26.94
CA ALA A 158 -11.99 -0.50 -27.51
C ALA A 158 -12.78 -1.78 -27.82
N THR A 159 -13.97 -1.97 -27.23
CA THR A 159 -14.85 -3.12 -27.48
C THR A 159 -15.93 -2.88 -28.54
N GLY A 160 -15.99 -1.68 -29.12
CA GLY A 160 -16.98 -1.28 -30.12
C GLY A 160 -16.60 -1.58 -31.58
N SER A 161 -16.13 -2.79 -31.91
CA SER A 161 -16.12 -3.28 -33.30
C SER A 161 -15.80 -4.79 -33.36
N GLN A 162 -16.82 -5.62 -33.09
CA GLN A 162 -16.85 -6.99 -33.61
C GLN A 162 -18.24 -7.24 -34.18
N ASP A 163 -18.30 -7.22 -35.51
CA ASP A 163 -19.43 -7.65 -36.33
C ASP A 163 -19.65 -9.18 -36.16
N PRO A 164 -20.82 -9.66 -35.72
CA PRO A 164 -21.09 -11.08 -35.62
C PRO A 164 -21.67 -11.58 -36.95
N SER A 165 -20.81 -11.75 -37.95
CA SER A 165 -21.20 -12.35 -39.23
C SER A 165 -20.33 -13.57 -39.59
N TRP A 166 -20.43 -14.65 -38.80
CA TRP A 166 -20.20 -15.97 -39.37
C TRP A 166 -21.34 -16.92 -39.01
N ARG A 167 -22.10 -17.24 -40.06
CA ARG A 167 -23.24 -18.14 -40.07
C ARG A 167 -22.71 -19.57 -40.01
N CYS A 168 -23.31 -20.40 -39.17
CA CYS A 168 -23.33 -21.84 -39.38
C CYS A 168 -23.94 -22.13 -40.76
N ALA A 169 -23.20 -22.82 -41.63
CA ALA A 169 -23.73 -23.54 -42.77
C ALA A 169 -23.39 -25.02 -42.58
N ALA A 170 -24.39 -25.84 -42.90
CA ALA A 170 -24.44 -27.29 -42.75
C ALA A 170 -23.37 -28.06 -43.54
#